data_AF-F4BG63-F1
#
_entry.id   AF-F4BG63-F1
#
_cell.length_a   1.000
_cell.length_b   1.000
_cell.length_c   1.000
_cell.angle_alpha   90.00
_cell.angle_beta   90.00
_cell.angle_gamma   90.00
#
_symmetry.space_group_name_H-M   'P 1'
#
loop_
_entity.id
_entity.type
_entity.pdbx_description
1 polymer ?
#
loop_
_entity_poly.entity_id
_entity_poly.type
_entity_poly.pdbx_seq_one_letter_code
_entity_poly.pdbx_strand_id
1 'polypeptide(L)'
;MIILANDDEKAHIDRIGSKQVPFLEKDDGTFIKESDEICKFIAKTQNFEIAESNIDDFVKDRIDDLEPHFRRIVYPRIPHHPRNECDFPTQSAKEYFINKKSQYIGDFDALLRNPPYDSIRAINQILAKIDPFIKTSFINGEKFSWDDINIFPIFFILTMARDLLEIPTNITNYIKNIEAKTNIELY
;
A
#
# COMPACT_ATOMS: atom_id res chain seq x y z
N MET A 1 13.69 -7.27 10.54
CA MET A 1 12.36 -6.60 10.55
C MET A 1 11.60 -7.10 11.76
N ILE A 2 11.03 -6.20 12.56
CA ILE A 2 10.13 -6.56 13.66
C ILE A 2 8.71 -6.24 13.19
N ILE A 3 7.80 -7.20 13.33
CA ILE A 3 6.37 -7.00 13.05
C ILE A 3 5.69 -6.80 14.40
N LEU A 4 4.89 -5.73 14.49
CA LEU A 4 4.10 -5.41 15.67
C LEU A 4 2.64 -5.70 15.33
N ALA A 5 1.93 -6.40 16.20
CA ALA A 5 0.52 -6.69 16.02
C ALA A 5 -0.28 -5.38 15.90
N ASN A 6 -1.36 -5.38 15.11
CA ASN A 6 -2.08 -4.16 14.80
C ASN A 6 -2.62 -3.42 16.05
N ASP A 7 -2.96 -4.16 17.09
CA ASP A 7 -3.46 -3.67 18.37
C ASP A 7 -2.37 -3.35 19.41
N ASP A 8 -1.08 -3.62 19.12
CA ASP A 8 0.03 -3.32 20.02
C ASP A 8 0.45 -1.85 19.94
N GLU A 9 -0.43 -0.94 20.37
CA GLU A 9 -0.11 0.51 20.39
C GLU A 9 1.08 0.80 21.30
N LYS A 10 1.20 0.06 22.41
CA LYS A 10 2.19 0.28 23.44
C LYS A 10 3.60 0.12 22.89
N ALA A 11 3.86 -0.92 22.10
CA ALA A 11 5.19 -1.12 21.50
C ALA A 11 5.63 0.04 20.61
N HIS A 12 4.70 0.72 19.93
CA HIS A 12 5.01 1.90 19.13
C HIS A 12 5.21 3.12 20.03
N ILE A 13 4.28 3.38 20.96
CA ILE A 13 4.32 4.55 21.84
C ILE A 13 5.59 4.55 22.70
N ASP A 14 5.99 3.40 23.25
CA ASP A 14 7.21 3.29 24.06
C ASP A 14 8.49 3.63 23.26
N ARG A 15 8.50 3.37 21.94
CA ARG A 15 9.67 3.59 21.07
C ARG A 15 9.69 4.98 20.45
N ILE A 16 8.55 5.40 19.91
CA ILE A 16 8.46 6.60 19.05
C ILE A 16 7.40 7.60 19.52
N GLY A 17 6.73 7.37 20.64
CA GLY A 17 5.77 8.29 21.26
C GLY A 17 4.41 8.39 20.57
N SER A 18 4.16 7.58 19.53
CA SER A 18 2.89 7.56 18.79
C SER A 18 2.65 6.20 18.12
N LYS A 19 1.39 5.86 17.82
CA LYS A 19 1.05 4.67 17.04
C LYS A 19 1.16 4.95 15.55
N GLN A 20 2.30 4.62 14.96
CA GLN A 20 2.53 4.73 13.51
C GLN A 20 3.53 3.68 13.01
N VAL A 21 3.44 3.35 11.73
CA VAL A 21 4.37 2.50 10.97
C VAL A 21 4.46 3.01 9.53
N PRO A 22 5.58 2.76 8.83
CA PRO A 22 6.80 2.15 9.36
C PRO A 22 7.59 3.11 10.28
N PHE A 23 8.54 2.59 11.05
CA PHE A 23 9.60 3.38 11.68
C PHE A 23 10.90 2.58 11.66
N LEU A 24 12.04 3.27 11.66
CA LEU A 24 13.38 2.67 11.59
C LEU A 24 14.18 3.08 12.83
N GLU A 25 14.76 2.10 13.53
CA GLU A 25 15.79 2.32 14.55
C GLU A 25 17.16 2.32 13.87
N LYS A 26 17.94 3.38 14.07
CA LYS A 26 19.33 3.47 13.59
C LYS A 26 20.28 2.76 14.55
N ASP A 27 21.51 2.52 14.10
CA ASP A 27 22.58 1.91 14.92
C ASP A 27 22.91 2.72 16.20
N ASP A 28 22.61 4.02 16.22
CA ASP A 28 22.79 4.90 17.38
C ASP A 28 21.61 4.87 18.38
N GLY A 29 20.60 4.03 18.14
CA GLY A 29 19.41 3.87 18.96
C GLY A 29 18.34 4.96 18.77
N THR A 30 18.53 5.90 17.84
CA THR A 30 17.51 6.91 17.51
C THR A 30 16.58 6.44 16.39
N PHE A 31 15.37 7.00 16.34
CA PHE A 31 14.32 6.55 15.42
C PHE A 31 14.02 7.56 14.29
N ILE A 32 13.77 7.04 13.08
CA ILE A 32 13.16 7.75 11.96
C ILE A 32 11.72 7.25 11.82
N LYS A 33 10.75 8.17 11.76
CA LYS A 33 9.32 7.83 11.82
C LYS A 33 8.60 7.99 10.48
N GLU A 34 9.04 8.92 9.64
CA GLU A 34 8.40 9.19 8.36
C GLU A 34 8.97 8.28 7.27
N SER A 35 8.08 7.72 6.45
CA SER A 35 8.47 6.76 5.40
C SER A 35 9.41 7.37 4.36
N ASP A 36 9.22 8.65 4.02
CA ASP A 36 10.08 9.35 3.05
C ASP A 36 11.50 9.55 3.61
N GLU A 37 11.63 9.90 4.88
CA GLU A 37 12.92 10.00 5.57
C GLU A 37 13.60 8.64 5.71
N ILE A 38 12.84 7.56 5.93
CA ILE A 38 13.37 6.19 5.91
C ILE A 38 13.91 5.86 4.51
N CYS A 39 13.16 6.16 3.45
CA CYS A 39 13.62 5.96 2.07
C CYS A 39 14.90 6.75 1.77
N LYS A 40 14.96 8.04 2.13
CA LYS A 40 16.15 8.90 1.96
C LYS A 40 17.36 8.36 2.74
N PHE A 41 17.14 7.92 3.98
CA PHE A 41 18.20 7.36 4.82
C PHE A 41 18.78 6.08 4.22
N ILE A 42 17.93 5.14 3.80
CA ILE A 42 18.36 3.89 3.15
C ILE A 42 19.08 4.19 1.83
N ALA A 43 18.50 5.04 0.98
CA ALA A 43 19.09 5.43 -0.30
C ALA A 43 20.48 6.03 -0.13
N LYS A 44 20.65 6.96 0.81
CA LYS A 44 21.96 7.54 1.16
C LYS A 44 22.95 6.48 1.64
N THR A 45 22.51 5.56 2.50
CA THR A 45 23.37 4.50 3.06
C THR A 45 23.84 3.52 1.98
N GLN A 46 23.00 3.26 0.97
CA GLN A 46 23.30 2.38 -0.15
C GLN A 46 23.93 3.11 -1.35
N ASN A 47 24.20 4.41 -1.24
CA ASN A 47 24.63 5.27 -2.36
C ASN A 47 23.73 5.10 -3.61
N PHE A 48 22.42 5.03 -3.37
CA PHE A 48 21.39 4.85 -4.37
C PHE A 48 20.63 6.17 -4.59
N GLU A 49 20.38 6.52 -5.85
CA GLU A 49 19.67 7.74 -6.22
C GLU A 49 18.19 7.43 -6.48
N ILE A 50 17.30 8.18 -5.81
CA ILE A 50 15.86 8.18 -6.09
C ILE A 50 15.59 9.41 -6.95
N ALA A 51 15.10 9.21 -8.18
CA ALA A 51 14.74 10.34 -9.04
C ALA A 51 13.51 11.09 -8.49
N GLU A 52 13.46 12.39 -8.78
CA GLU A 52 12.30 13.23 -8.46
C GLU A 52 11.04 12.74 -9.19
N SER A 53 9.89 13.06 -8.59
CA SER A 53 8.59 12.79 -9.19
C SER A 53 8.44 13.52 -10.53
N ASN A 54 7.97 12.81 -11.55
CA ASN A 54 7.67 13.37 -12.86
C ASN A 54 6.48 12.69 -13.55
N ILE A 55 5.69 11.92 -12.81
CA ILE A 55 4.43 11.35 -13.29
C ILE A 55 3.48 12.47 -13.72
N ASP A 56 2.66 12.18 -14.73
CA ASP A 56 1.66 13.11 -15.24
C ASP A 56 0.64 13.50 -14.13
N ASP A 57 0.35 14.79 -13.99
CA ASP A 57 -0.62 15.30 -12.99
C ASP A 57 -1.99 14.63 -13.13
N PHE A 58 -2.41 14.30 -14.36
CA PHE A 58 -3.64 13.53 -14.58
C PHE A 58 -3.59 12.16 -13.90
N VAL A 59 -2.45 11.46 -13.95
CA VAL A 59 -2.30 10.16 -13.29
C VAL A 59 -2.34 10.34 -11.79
N LYS A 60 -1.65 11.34 -11.25
CA LYS A 60 -1.65 11.65 -9.83
C LYS A 60 -3.07 11.89 -9.29
N ASP A 61 -3.83 12.77 -9.95
CA ASP A 61 -5.22 13.06 -9.57
C ASP A 61 -6.11 11.81 -9.63
N ARG A 62 -5.91 10.96 -10.65
CA ARG A 62 -6.65 9.72 -10.81
C ARG A 62 -6.28 8.67 -9.77
N ILE A 63 -5.02 8.61 -9.33
CA ILE A 63 -4.59 7.73 -8.24
C ILE A 63 -5.26 8.16 -6.93
N ASP A 64 -5.33 9.46 -6.64
CA ASP A 64 -6.00 9.99 -5.45
C ASP A 64 -7.50 9.62 -5.43
N ASP A 65 -8.15 9.63 -6.59
CA ASP A 65 -9.56 9.20 -6.75
C ASP A 65 -9.80 7.72 -6.41
N LEU A 66 -8.77 6.86 -6.38
CA LEU A 66 -8.93 5.44 -6.03
C LEU A 66 -9.27 5.23 -4.55
N GLU A 67 -8.79 6.10 -3.68
CA GLU A 67 -8.81 5.90 -2.23
C GLU A 67 -10.19 5.53 -1.64
N PRO A 68 -11.25 6.32 -1.84
CA PRO A 68 -12.56 5.98 -1.28
C PRO A 68 -13.11 4.65 -1.81
N HIS A 69 -12.74 4.25 -3.02
CA HIS A 69 -13.21 3.02 -3.64
C HIS A 69 -12.42 1.79 -3.17
N PHE A 70 -11.10 1.83 -3.24
CA PHE A 70 -10.31 0.66 -2.85
C PHE A 70 -10.44 0.38 -1.36
N ARG A 71 -10.61 1.40 -0.50
CA ARG A 71 -10.82 1.16 0.94
C ARG A 71 -12.04 0.27 1.20
N ARG A 72 -13.15 0.47 0.48
CA ARG A 72 -14.39 -0.32 0.61
C ARG A 72 -14.24 -1.75 0.08
N ILE A 73 -13.30 -1.99 -0.83
CA ILE A 73 -13.02 -3.31 -1.41
C ILE A 73 -11.94 -4.04 -0.62
N VAL A 74 -10.83 -3.38 -0.32
CA VAL A 74 -9.60 -4.00 0.18
C VAL A 74 -9.58 -4.08 1.70
N TYR A 75 -9.97 -3.03 2.44
CA TYR A 75 -9.87 -3.05 3.90
C TYR A 75 -10.62 -4.20 4.56
N PRO A 76 -11.83 -4.57 4.12
CA PRO A 76 -12.51 -5.73 4.67
C PRO A 76 -11.76 -7.05 4.48
N ARG A 77 -10.87 -7.15 3.48
CA ARG A 77 -10.08 -8.36 3.19
C ARG A 77 -8.77 -8.42 3.98
N ILE A 78 -8.21 -7.28 4.36
CA ILE A 78 -6.89 -7.16 5.02
C ILE A 78 -6.73 -8.10 6.24
N PRO A 79 -7.63 -8.12 7.24
CA PRO A 79 -7.43 -8.92 8.46
C PRO A 79 -7.58 -10.44 8.26
N HIS A 80 -8.07 -10.85 7.09
CA HIS A 80 -8.36 -12.25 6.77
C HIS A 80 -7.38 -12.83 5.75
N HIS A 81 -6.52 -12.01 5.15
CA HIS A 81 -5.56 -12.49 4.17
C HIS A 81 -4.38 -13.20 4.85
N PRO A 82 -3.97 -14.42 4.41
CA PRO A 82 -2.89 -15.18 5.05
C PRO A 82 -1.55 -14.42 5.16
N ARG A 83 -1.22 -13.62 4.14
CA ARG A 83 0.00 -12.77 4.14
C ARG A 83 0.04 -11.74 5.28
N ASN A 84 -1.10 -11.40 5.89
CA ASN A 84 -1.19 -10.42 6.96
C ASN A 84 -1.33 -11.09 8.34
N GLU A 85 -1.16 -12.40 8.44
CA GLU A 85 -1.31 -13.13 9.71
C GLU A 85 -0.37 -12.58 10.80
N CYS A 86 0.84 -12.13 10.43
CA CYS A 86 1.77 -11.51 11.37
C CYS A 86 1.30 -10.15 11.91
N ASP A 87 0.57 -9.37 11.11
CA ASP A 87 -0.06 -8.11 11.56
C ASP A 87 -1.32 -8.37 12.40
N PHE A 88 -1.97 -9.52 12.18
CA PHE A 88 -3.22 -9.93 12.82
C PHE A 88 -3.12 -11.31 13.51
N PRO A 89 -2.15 -11.51 14.44
CA PRO A 89 -1.88 -12.82 15.02
C PRO A 89 -2.98 -13.29 15.99
N THR A 90 -3.86 -12.37 16.40
CA THR A 90 -4.96 -12.61 17.34
C THR A 90 -6.28 -12.07 16.80
N GLN A 91 -7.38 -12.57 17.35
CA GLN A 91 -8.70 -12.02 17.05
C GLN A 91 -8.83 -10.55 17.50
N SER A 92 -8.19 -10.15 18.61
CA SER A 92 -8.18 -8.76 19.08
C SER A 92 -7.51 -7.81 18.09
N ALA A 93 -6.41 -8.23 17.45
CA ALA A 93 -5.74 -7.42 16.43
C ALA A 93 -6.64 -7.17 15.21
N LYS A 94 -7.41 -8.20 14.79
CA LYS A 94 -8.40 -8.07 13.71
C LYS A 94 -9.52 -7.12 14.10
N GLU A 95 -10.12 -7.32 15.26
CA GLU A 95 -11.21 -6.50 15.78
C GLU A 95 -10.80 -5.05 15.97
N TYR A 96 -9.58 -4.79 16.45
CA TYR A 96 -9.03 -3.44 16.58
C TYR A 96 -9.03 -2.72 15.23
N PHE A 97 -8.55 -3.38 14.16
CA PHE A 97 -8.56 -2.80 12.82
C PHE A 97 -9.98 -2.62 12.27
N ILE A 98 -10.83 -3.65 12.39
CA ILE A 98 -12.22 -3.62 11.90
C ILE A 98 -13.01 -2.49 12.58
N ASN A 99 -12.93 -2.39 13.91
CA ASN A 99 -13.64 -1.36 14.69
C ASN A 99 -13.18 0.05 14.29
N LYS A 100 -11.87 0.25 14.11
CA LYS A 100 -11.33 1.56 13.71
C LYS A 100 -11.73 1.92 12.28
N LYS A 101 -11.64 0.98 11.33
CA LYS A 101 -11.84 1.25 9.91
C LYS A 101 -13.31 1.27 9.50
N SER A 102 -14.18 0.49 10.16
CA SER A 102 -15.62 0.47 9.89
C SER A 102 -16.30 1.82 10.16
N GLN A 103 -15.74 2.65 11.03
CA GLN A 103 -16.19 4.03 11.24
C GLN A 103 -16.15 4.90 9.96
N TYR A 104 -15.28 4.57 9.01
CA TYR A 104 -15.10 5.34 7.77
C TYR A 104 -15.74 4.69 6.55
N ILE A 105 -15.83 3.35 6.51
CA ILE A 105 -16.26 2.62 5.31
C ILE A 105 -17.53 1.78 5.50
N GLY A 106 -18.05 1.70 6.73
CA GLY A 106 -19.23 0.90 7.08
C GLY A 106 -18.88 -0.53 7.49
N ASP A 107 -19.90 -1.39 7.46
CA ASP A 107 -19.86 -2.78 7.92
C ASP A 107 -18.95 -3.66 7.03
N PHE A 108 -17.90 -4.22 7.63
CA PHE A 108 -16.93 -5.09 6.95
C PHE A 108 -17.54 -6.39 6.44
N ASP A 109 -18.40 -7.04 7.22
CA ASP A 109 -19.04 -8.31 6.86
C ASP A 109 -20.04 -8.11 5.72
N ALA A 110 -20.73 -6.98 5.69
CA ALA A 110 -21.59 -6.60 4.57
C ALA A 110 -20.76 -6.37 3.29
N LEU A 111 -19.64 -5.64 3.38
CA LEU A 111 -18.76 -5.36 2.24
C LEU A 111 -18.02 -6.60 1.72
N LEU A 112 -17.67 -7.56 2.59
CA LEU A 112 -17.10 -8.84 2.18
C LEU A 112 -18.12 -9.70 1.43
N ARG A 113 -19.34 -9.83 1.97
CA ARG A 113 -20.41 -10.62 1.36
C ARG A 113 -20.90 -10.04 0.05
N ASN A 114 -21.04 -8.71 -0.03
CA ASN A 114 -21.53 -8.00 -1.19
C ASN A 114 -20.61 -6.83 -1.54
N PRO A 115 -19.46 -7.09 -2.19
CA PRO A 115 -18.53 -6.03 -2.60
C PRO A 115 -19.24 -4.98 -3.47
N PRO A 116 -19.11 -3.68 -3.15
CA PRO A 116 -19.86 -2.62 -3.83
C PRO A 116 -19.47 -2.46 -5.31
N TYR A 117 -20.41 -2.76 -6.21
CA TYR A 117 -20.22 -2.69 -7.66
C TYR A 117 -19.82 -1.29 -8.16
N ASP A 118 -20.34 -0.22 -7.54
CA ASP A 118 -19.96 1.15 -7.86
C ASP A 118 -18.47 1.40 -7.64
N SER A 119 -17.90 0.84 -6.58
CA SER A 119 -16.47 0.99 -6.27
C SER A 119 -15.60 0.12 -7.17
N ILE A 120 -16.01 -1.12 -7.46
CA ILE A 120 -15.32 -1.99 -8.44
C ILE A 120 -15.27 -1.30 -9.80
N ARG A 121 -16.41 -0.79 -10.28
CA ARG A 121 -16.50 -0.10 -11.57
C ARG A 121 -15.63 1.16 -11.59
N ALA A 122 -15.64 1.96 -10.53
CA ALA A 122 -14.82 3.17 -10.45
C ALA A 122 -13.32 2.84 -10.49
N ILE A 123 -12.87 1.83 -9.74
CA ILE A 123 -11.47 1.36 -9.76
C ILE A 123 -11.10 0.92 -11.17
N ASN A 124 -11.86 0.01 -11.80
CA ASN A 124 -11.55 -0.51 -13.13
C ASN A 124 -11.48 0.63 -14.17
N GLN A 125 -12.41 1.60 -14.11
CA GLN A 125 -12.39 2.76 -15.00
C GLN A 125 -11.18 3.67 -14.80
N ILE A 126 -10.76 3.88 -13.55
CA ILE A 126 -9.57 4.67 -13.23
C ILE A 126 -8.32 3.96 -13.73
N LEU A 127 -8.16 2.67 -13.39
CA LEU A 127 -7.02 1.86 -13.82
C LEU A 127 -6.89 1.85 -15.34
N ALA A 128 -7.99 1.65 -16.07
CA ALA A 128 -8.00 1.68 -17.53
C ALA A 128 -7.58 3.04 -18.11
N LYS A 129 -7.91 4.16 -17.45
CA LYS A 129 -7.53 5.51 -17.89
C LYS A 129 -6.04 5.80 -17.67
N ILE A 130 -5.47 5.32 -16.57
CA ILE A 130 -4.07 5.59 -16.25
C ILE A 130 -3.10 4.58 -16.88
N ASP A 131 -3.57 3.37 -17.22
CA ASP A 131 -2.72 2.30 -17.78
C ASP A 131 -1.82 2.72 -18.95
N PRO A 132 -2.25 3.54 -19.93
CA PRO A 132 -1.38 3.99 -21.02
C PRO A 132 -0.19 4.86 -20.57
N PHE A 133 -0.27 5.46 -19.37
CA PHE A 133 0.79 6.31 -18.81
C PHE A 133 1.81 5.49 -18.00
N ILE A 134 1.47 4.27 -17.61
CA ILE A 134 2.31 3.41 -16.78
C ILE A 134 3.34 2.72 -17.66
N LYS A 135 4.61 2.92 -17.34
CA LYS A 135 5.74 2.33 -18.07
C LYS A 135 6.35 1.17 -17.29
N THR A 136 7.26 0.46 -17.94
CA THR A 136 8.08 -0.61 -17.37
C THR A 136 9.50 -0.38 -17.91
N SER A 137 10.58 -0.47 -17.12
CA SER A 137 10.72 -1.14 -15.82
C SER A 137 10.18 -0.37 -14.61
N PHE A 138 10.29 0.96 -14.58
CA PHE A 138 9.74 1.81 -13.52
C PHE A 138 8.56 2.61 -14.04
N ILE A 139 7.76 3.18 -13.15
CA ILE A 139 6.46 3.78 -13.51
C ILE A 139 6.59 4.88 -14.57
N ASN A 140 7.71 5.61 -14.54
CA ASN A 140 8.06 6.67 -15.50
C ASN A 140 9.08 6.25 -16.58
N GLY A 141 9.55 5.00 -16.58
CA GLY A 141 10.47 4.46 -17.57
C GLY A 141 11.70 3.80 -16.96
N GLU A 142 12.88 4.39 -17.16
CA GLU A 142 14.17 3.73 -16.85
C GLU A 142 14.71 4.02 -15.44
N LYS A 143 14.32 5.13 -14.83
CA LYS A 143 14.81 5.54 -13.50
C LYS A 143 13.77 5.24 -12.43
N PHE A 144 14.22 4.65 -11.32
CA PHE A 144 13.42 4.53 -10.11
C PHE A 144 13.22 5.90 -9.48
N SER A 145 12.00 6.19 -9.04
CA SER A 145 11.59 7.53 -8.61
C SER A 145 10.68 7.51 -7.39
N TRP A 146 10.41 8.69 -6.83
CA TRP A 146 9.39 8.85 -5.79
C TRP A 146 8.00 8.40 -6.23
N ASP A 147 7.70 8.42 -7.53
CA ASP A 147 6.42 7.93 -8.05
C ASP A 147 6.30 6.42 -7.87
N ASP A 148 7.39 5.66 -8.02
CA ASP A 148 7.40 4.23 -7.74
C ASP A 148 7.12 3.97 -6.25
N ILE A 149 7.79 4.71 -5.36
CA ILE A 149 7.63 4.57 -3.90
C ILE A 149 6.20 4.86 -3.47
N ASN A 150 5.57 5.89 -4.05
CA ASN A 150 4.26 6.38 -3.61
C ASN A 150 3.09 5.63 -4.27
N ILE A 151 3.22 5.23 -5.55
CA ILE A 151 2.11 4.63 -6.31
C ILE A 151 2.12 3.10 -6.21
N PHE A 152 3.28 2.45 -6.17
CA PHE A 152 3.35 0.99 -6.08
C PHE A 152 2.56 0.42 -4.90
N PRO A 153 2.57 0.97 -3.67
CA PRO A 153 1.78 0.45 -2.56
C PRO A 153 0.28 0.39 -2.85
N ILE A 154 -0.25 1.31 -3.66
CA ILE A 154 -1.67 1.33 -4.06
C ILE A 154 -1.93 0.21 -5.07
N PHE A 155 -1.09 0.05 -6.08
CA PHE A 155 -1.21 -1.06 -7.03
C PHE A 155 -1.05 -2.42 -6.35
N PHE A 156 -0.09 -2.53 -5.44
CA PHE A 156 0.13 -3.69 -4.60
C PHE A 156 -1.12 -4.06 -3.80
N ILE A 157 -1.72 -3.10 -3.07
CA ILE A 157 -2.87 -3.42 -2.22
C ILE A 157 -4.11 -3.81 -3.03
N LEU A 158 -4.26 -3.30 -4.25
CA LEU A 158 -5.34 -3.67 -5.17
C LEU A 158 -5.25 -5.14 -5.63
N THR A 159 -4.05 -5.74 -5.64
CA THR A 159 -3.89 -7.17 -6.00
C THR A 159 -4.64 -8.11 -5.05
N MET A 160 -4.92 -7.67 -3.81
CA MET A 160 -5.73 -8.41 -2.84
C MET A 160 -7.17 -8.67 -3.31
N ALA A 161 -7.67 -7.88 -4.26
CA ALA A 161 -9.01 -8.02 -4.84
C ALA A 161 -8.96 -8.30 -6.35
N ARG A 162 -7.89 -8.94 -6.84
CA ARG A 162 -7.70 -9.26 -8.27
C ARG A 162 -8.78 -10.17 -8.85
N ASP A 163 -9.52 -10.89 -8.02
CA ASP A 163 -10.69 -11.69 -8.39
C ASP A 163 -11.91 -10.82 -8.75
N LEU A 164 -11.91 -9.56 -8.32
CA LEU A 164 -12.97 -8.58 -8.58
C LEU A 164 -12.57 -7.48 -9.56
N LEU A 165 -11.28 -7.22 -9.70
CA LEU A 165 -10.74 -6.06 -10.41
C LEU A 165 -10.13 -6.46 -11.75
N GLU A 166 -10.32 -5.61 -12.74
CA GLU A 166 -9.70 -5.73 -14.06
C GLU A 166 -8.41 -4.91 -14.06
N ILE A 167 -7.31 -5.49 -13.56
CA ILE A 167 -6.01 -4.82 -13.54
C ILE A 167 -5.43 -4.85 -14.98
N PRO A 168 -5.25 -3.68 -15.64
CA PRO A 168 -4.79 -3.62 -17.03
C PRO A 168 -3.35 -4.09 -17.24
N THR A 169 -2.96 -4.27 -18.50
CA THR A 169 -1.71 -4.94 -18.89
C THR A 169 -0.45 -4.17 -18.48
N ASN A 170 -0.35 -2.86 -18.68
CA ASN A 170 0.88 -2.12 -18.36
C ASN A 170 1.07 -2.06 -16.83
N ILE A 171 -0.01 -1.84 -16.09
CA ILE A 171 0.00 -1.91 -14.62
C ILE A 171 0.43 -3.31 -14.15
N THR A 172 -0.13 -4.36 -14.72
CA THR A 172 0.26 -5.74 -14.38
C THR A 172 1.74 -6.00 -14.66
N ASN A 173 2.26 -5.54 -15.81
CA ASN A 173 3.67 -5.70 -16.18
C ASN A 173 4.59 -4.92 -15.25
N TYR A 174 4.20 -3.69 -14.88
CA TYR A 174 4.90 -2.87 -13.91
C TYR A 174 4.97 -3.56 -12.54
N ILE A 175 3.84 -4.01 -12.00
CA ILE A 175 3.77 -4.71 -10.71
C ILE A 175 4.69 -5.94 -10.71
N LYS A 176 4.62 -6.79 -11.74
CA LYS A 176 5.47 -7.97 -11.88
C LYS A 176 6.95 -7.62 -11.98
N ASN A 177 7.29 -6.53 -12.66
CA ASN A 177 8.68 -6.10 -12.74
C ASN A 177 9.21 -5.60 -11.39
N ILE A 178 8.41 -4.85 -10.62
CA ILE A 178 8.79 -4.45 -9.25
C ILE A 178 8.89 -5.67 -8.34
N GLU A 179 7.94 -6.62 -8.41
CA GLU A 179 8.02 -7.89 -7.69
C GLU A 179 9.32 -8.63 -8.01
N ALA A 180 9.71 -8.76 -9.28
CA ALA A 180 10.96 -9.43 -9.66
C ALA A 180 12.24 -8.69 -9.23
N LYS A 181 12.16 -7.38 -8.96
CA LYS A 181 13.29 -6.54 -8.52
C LYS A 181 13.35 -6.38 -7.00
N THR A 182 12.30 -6.78 -6.29
CA THR A 182 12.18 -6.65 -4.85
C THR A 182 11.95 -8.04 -4.26
N ASN A 183 12.02 -8.17 -2.94
CA ASN A 183 11.54 -9.37 -2.25
C ASN A 183 10.12 -9.15 -1.72
N ILE A 184 9.34 -8.30 -2.40
CA ILE A 184 7.94 -8.04 -2.05
C ILE A 184 7.09 -9.02 -2.84
N GLU A 185 6.46 -9.95 -2.13
CA GLU A 185 5.54 -10.89 -2.74
C GLU A 185 4.11 -10.33 -2.76
N LEU A 186 3.45 -10.35 -3.94
CA LEU A 186 2.10 -9.82 -4.17
C LEU A 186 0.99 -10.65 -3.51
N TYR A 187 -0.18 -10.05 -3.25
CA TYR A 187 -1.33 -10.75 -2.67
C TYR A 187 -1.87 -11.91 -3.53
#